data_AF-A0A3D5JAS6-F1
#
_entry.id   AF-A0A3D5JAS6-F1
#
_cell.length_a   1.000
_cell.length_b   1.000
_cell.length_c   1.000
_cell.angle_alpha   90.00
_cell.angle_beta   90.00
_cell.angle_gamma   90.00
#
_symmetry.space_group_name_H-M   'P 1'
#
loop_
_entity.id
_entity.type
_entity.pdbx_description
1 polymer ?
#
loop_
_entity_poly.entity_id
_entity_poly.type
_entity_poly.pdbx_seq_one_letter_code
_entity_poly.pdbx_strand_id
1 'polypeptide(L)'
;MSSDSIKYLLSENRIPRDWYNLIADLPSPPPPVLHPGTHQPVGPDDLTPLFPMSLILQEVASERTIEIPNPVRDIYRQWRPTPLYRARRLEQALDTPAQIYYKYEGVSPAGSHKPNTAVAQAFYNKESGVKRITTETGAGQWGSSLAFAGALFDLEIEVFMVKVSFQQKPYRRALMESYGATCTASPSDKTMSGSKILEDNPDSTGSLGIAISEAVEMAAQREDTKYALGSVLNHVLMHQTVVGQEAIEQMEMAGAYPDVIVGCTGGGSNFAGIVFPFLG
;
A
#
# COMPACT_ATOMS: atom_id res chain seq x y z
N MET A 1 25.68 28.41 1.95
CA MET A 1 26.53 27.31 2.46
C MET A 1 25.80 26.02 2.15
N SER A 2 26.25 25.20 1.19
CA SER A 2 25.62 23.88 1.01
C SER A 2 25.94 23.06 2.24
N SER A 3 24.94 22.60 2.99
CA SER A 3 25.23 21.81 4.19
C SER A 3 25.94 20.52 3.80
N ASP A 4 26.92 20.09 4.60
CA ASP A 4 27.57 18.77 4.50
C ASP A 4 26.63 17.62 4.90
N SER A 5 25.36 17.91 5.15
CA SER A 5 24.41 16.90 5.58
C SER A 5 24.26 15.79 4.53
N ILE A 6 24.21 14.56 5.01
CA ILE A 6 23.91 13.35 4.23
C ILE A 6 22.45 12.93 4.47
N LYS A 7 21.86 13.33 5.59
CA LYS A 7 20.56 12.84 6.06
C LYS A 7 19.68 14.00 6.52
N TYR A 8 18.44 14.03 6.04
CA TYR A 8 17.45 15.03 6.36
C TYR A 8 16.30 14.34 7.10
N LEU A 9 16.12 14.72 8.37
CA LEU A 9 15.16 14.12 9.29
C LEU A 9 14.11 15.15 9.67
N LEU A 10 12.85 14.78 9.50
CA LEU A 10 11.72 15.49 10.09
C LEU A 10 11.35 14.81 11.41
N SER A 11 10.94 15.60 12.39
CA SER A 11 10.40 15.10 13.65
C SER A 11 8.95 14.61 13.50
N GLU A 12 8.50 13.77 14.42
CA GLU A 12 7.16 13.15 14.41
C GLU A 12 5.99 14.17 14.41
N ASN A 13 6.20 15.37 14.95
CA ASN A 13 5.22 16.46 14.91
C ASN A 13 5.01 17.04 13.49
N ARG A 14 5.86 16.67 12.53
CA ARG A 14 5.80 17.05 11.12
C ARG A 14 5.19 15.95 10.23
N ILE A 15 4.70 14.85 10.81
CA ILE A 15 3.90 13.90 10.03
C ILE A 15 2.70 14.65 9.45
N PRO A 16 2.44 14.55 8.13
CA PRO A 16 1.29 15.17 7.47
C PRO A 16 -0.02 14.95 8.24
N ARG A 17 -0.90 15.95 8.20
CA ARG A 17 -2.23 15.89 8.81
C ARG A 17 -3.26 15.30 7.87
N ASP A 18 -3.02 15.43 6.58
CA ASP A 18 -3.93 15.03 5.52
C ASP A 18 -3.14 14.26 4.46
N TRP A 19 -3.79 13.27 3.86
CA TRP A 19 -3.36 12.72 2.58
C TRP A 19 -3.75 13.67 1.45
N TYR A 20 -3.00 13.62 0.36
CA TYR A 20 -3.21 14.43 -0.84
C TYR A 20 -3.87 13.60 -1.94
N ASN A 21 -4.91 14.13 -2.56
CA ASN A 21 -5.67 13.49 -3.61
C ASN A 21 -5.45 14.20 -4.95
N LEU A 22 -4.63 13.60 -5.82
CA LEU A 22 -4.30 14.16 -7.13
C LEU A 22 -5.55 14.38 -8.00
N ILE A 23 -6.63 13.61 -7.80
CA ILE A 23 -7.85 13.72 -8.62
C ILE A 23 -8.41 15.15 -8.61
N ALA A 24 -8.28 15.87 -7.50
CA ALA A 24 -8.76 17.24 -7.37
C ALA A 24 -8.03 18.24 -8.28
N ASP A 25 -6.81 17.92 -8.69
CA ASP A 25 -5.94 18.78 -9.49
C ASP A 25 -5.80 18.30 -10.94
N LEU A 26 -6.44 17.18 -11.32
CA LEU A 26 -6.47 16.70 -12.70
C LEU A 26 -7.37 17.61 -13.58
N PRO A 27 -7.01 17.85 -14.86
CA PRO A 27 -7.84 18.64 -15.78
C PRO A 27 -9.25 18.07 -15.99
N SER A 28 -9.39 16.75 -15.86
CA SER A 28 -10.65 16.01 -15.89
C SER A 28 -10.53 14.77 -15.00
N PRO A 29 -11.63 14.32 -14.37
CA PRO A 29 -11.60 13.12 -13.55
C PRO A 29 -11.18 11.88 -14.39
N PRO A 30 -10.55 10.87 -13.77
CA PRO A 30 -10.26 9.61 -14.44
C PRO A 30 -11.54 8.93 -14.94
N PRO A 31 -11.46 8.12 -16.02
CA PRO A 31 -12.60 7.30 -16.45
C PRO A 31 -13.10 6.41 -15.31
N PRO A 32 -14.42 6.22 -15.17
CA PRO A 32 -14.96 5.35 -14.14
C PRO A 32 -14.56 3.90 -14.37
N VAL A 33 -14.39 3.16 -13.28
CA VAL A 33 -14.25 1.71 -13.34
C VAL A 33 -15.58 1.11 -13.81
N LEU A 34 -15.52 0.18 -14.77
CA LEU A 34 -16.71 -0.47 -15.32
C LEU A 34 -16.91 -1.85 -14.69
N HIS A 35 -18.16 -2.18 -14.37
CA HIS A 35 -18.55 -3.49 -13.89
C HIS A 35 -18.35 -4.53 -15.01
N PRO A 36 -17.62 -5.64 -14.77
CA PRO A 36 -17.19 -6.55 -15.83
C PRO A 36 -18.34 -7.32 -16.50
N GLY A 37 -19.50 -7.44 -15.84
CA GLY A 37 -20.67 -8.12 -16.41
C GLY A 37 -21.65 -7.19 -17.16
N THR A 38 -21.80 -5.94 -16.71
CA THR A 38 -22.81 -5.00 -17.23
C THR A 38 -22.19 -3.91 -18.11
N HIS A 39 -20.86 -3.74 -18.03
CA HIS A 39 -20.08 -2.70 -18.68
C HIS A 39 -20.54 -1.28 -18.34
N GLN A 40 -21.31 -1.11 -17.26
CA GLN A 40 -21.70 0.19 -16.71
C GLN A 40 -20.72 0.60 -15.60
N PRO A 41 -20.60 1.90 -15.27
CA PRO A 41 -19.83 2.35 -14.12
C PRO A 41 -20.22 1.61 -12.83
N VAL A 42 -19.22 1.17 -12.05
CA VAL A 42 -19.45 0.52 -10.75
C VAL A 42 -20.08 1.50 -9.76
N GLY A 43 -21.06 1.03 -9.01
CA GLY A 43 -21.65 1.75 -7.88
C GLY A 43 -21.07 1.30 -6.53
N PRO A 44 -21.41 1.99 -5.43
CA PRO A 44 -21.02 1.58 -4.08
C PRO A 44 -21.44 0.13 -3.76
N ASP A 45 -22.65 -0.28 -4.17
CA ASP A 45 -23.17 -1.62 -3.91
C ASP A 45 -22.30 -2.73 -4.53
N ASP A 46 -21.68 -2.49 -5.68
CA ASP A 46 -20.76 -3.44 -6.34
C ASP A 46 -19.47 -3.64 -5.53
N LEU A 47 -19.09 -2.65 -4.71
CA LEU A 47 -17.85 -2.63 -3.93
C LEU A 47 -18.05 -3.03 -2.46
N THR A 48 -19.26 -2.86 -1.93
CA THR A 48 -19.59 -3.17 -0.53
C THR A 48 -19.29 -4.61 -0.08
N PRO A 49 -19.34 -5.65 -0.93
CA PRO A 49 -18.90 -6.98 -0.52
C PRO A 49 -17.41 -7.01 -0.14
N LEU A 50 -16.59 -6.18 -0.80
CA LEU A 50 -15.14 -6.22 -0.69
C LEU A 50 -14.59 -5.17 0.27
N PHE A 51 -15.17 -3.97 0.31
CA PHE A 51 -14.62 -2.84 1.04
C PHE A 51 -15.64 -2.24 2.01
N PRO A 52 -15.20 -1.71 3.17
CA PRO A 52 -16.04 -0.88 4.02
C PRO A 52 -16.39 0.44 3.30
N MET A 53 -17.55 1.02 3.62
CA MET A 53 -18.04 2.25 3.00
C MET A 53 -17.05 3.42 3.11
N SER A 54 -16.29 3.51 4.21
CA SER A 54 -15.26 4.53 4.42
C SER A 54 -14.16 4.50 3.35
N LEU A 55 -13.70 3.31 2.92
CA LEU A 55 -12.73 3.19 1.83
C LEU A 55 -13.36 3.40 0.44
N ILE A 56 -14.62 3.00 0.26
CA ILE A 56 -15.37 3.24 -0.99
C ILE A 56 -15.52 4.74 -1.23
N LEU A 57 -15.86 5.52 -0.19
CA LEU A 57 -15.98 6.97 -0.28
C LEU A 57 -14.65 7.64 -0.64
N GLN A 58 -13.52 7.15 -0.12
CA GLN A 58 -12.20 7.65 -0.49
C GLN A 58 -11.84 7.33 -1.94
N GLU A 59 -12.29 6.20 -2.47
CA GLU A 59 -12.02 5.82 -3.86
C GLU A 59 -12.62 6.81 -4.86
N VAL A 60 -13.79 7.35 -4.53
CA VAL A 60 -14.53 8.32 -5.37
C VAL A 60 -14.40 9.77 -4.89
N ALA A 61 -13.52 10.03 -3.92
CA ALA A 61 -13.34 11.36 -3.34
C ALA A 61 -12.81 12.36 -4.36
N SER A 62 -13.30 13.60 -4.25
CA SER A 62 -12.93 14.73 -5.11
C SER A 62 -12.26 15.87 -4.34
N GLU A 63 -12.28 15.78 -3.01
CA GLU A 63 -11.60 16.65 -2.10
C GLU A 63 -10.09 16.52 -2.30
N ARG A 64 -9.39 17.66 -2.36
CA ARG A 64 -7.93 17.71 -2.56
C ARG A 64 -7.15 17.07 -1.42
N THR A 65 -7.71 17.08 -0.22
CA THR A 65 -7.09 16.52 0.98
C THR A 65 -8.10 15.72 1.78
N ILE A 66 -7.65 14.60 2.34
CA ILE A 66 -8.42 13.79 3.28
C ILE A 66 -7.64 13.68 4.58
N GLU A 67 -8.28 14.05 5.70
CA GLU A 67 -7.65 14.02 7.01
C GLU A 67 -7.17 12.60 7.36
N ILE A 68 -5.93 12.49 7.83
CA ILE A 68 -5.39 11.24 8.35
C ILE A 68 -5.90 11.08 9.79
N PRO A 69 -6.69 10.03 10.08
CA PRO A 69 -7.22 9.82 11.43
C PRO A 69 -6.10 9.76 12.47
N ASN A 70 -6.33 10.35 13.65
CA ASN A 70 -5.33 10.35 14.73
C ASN A 70 -4.79 8.95 15.07
N PRO A 71 -5.60 7.88 15.17
CA PRO A 71 -5.08 6.52 15.42
C PRO A 71 -4.10 6.05 14.33
N VAL A 72 -4.33 6.42 13.07
CA VAL A 72 -3.42 6.10 11.95
C VAL A 72 -2.12 6.91 12.06
N ARG A 73 -2.21 8.21 12.33
CA ARG A 73 -1.03 9.08 12.53
C ARG A 73 -0.20 8.66 13.74
N ASP A 74 -0.86 8.22 14.81
CA ASP A 74 -0.22 7.73 16.02
C ASP A 74 0.62 6.48 15.73
N ILE A 75 0.08 5.54 14.94
CA ILE A 75 0.82 4.37 14.46
C ILE A 75 1.96 4.77 13.53
N TYR A 76 1.75 5.73 12.62
CA TYR A 76 2.81 6.23 11.73
C TYR A 76 4.04 6.71 12.50
N ARG A 77 3.90 7.29 13.70
CA ARG A 77 5.05 7.74 14.51
C ARG A 77 6.09 6.65 14.77
N GLN A 78 5.70 5.37 14.70
CA GLN A 78 6.64 4.26 14.86
C GLN A 78 7.74 4.20 13.79
N TRP A 79 7.53 4.79 12.60
CA TRP A 79 8.55 4.82 11.53
C TRP A 79 8.59 6.09 10.68
N ARG A 80 7.60 6.98 10.82
CA ARG A 80 7.48 8.22 10.07
C ARG A 80 7.80 9.44 10.94
N PRO A 81 8.34 10.51 10.35
CA PRO A 81 8.74 10.66 8.94
C PRO A 81 9.94 9.81 8.54
N THR A 82 9.95 9.32 7.29
CA THR A 82 11.07 8.51 6.81
C THR A 82 12.24 9.41 6.38
N PRO A 83 13.49 8.96 6.52
CA PRO A 83 14.64 9.80 6.17
C PRO A 83 14.77 10.03 4.66
N LEU A 84 15.11 11.26 4.28
CA LEU A 84 15.67 11.58 2.97
C LEU A 84 17.20 11.60 3.08
N TYR A 85 17.89 10.94 2.16
CA TYR A 85 19.34 10.92 2.12
C TYR A 85 19.87 11.55 0.85
N ARG A 86 21.04 12.18 0.93
CA ARG A 86 21.84 12.56 -0.23
C ARG A 86 22.92 11.52 -0.49
N ALA A 87 22.90 10.92 -1.67
CA ALA A 87 23.79 9.82 -2.06
C ALA A 87 25.16 10.31 -2.55
N ARG A 88 25.88 11.11 -1.73
CA ARG A 88 27.17 11.73 -2.12
C ARG A 88 28.21 10.75 -2.67
N ARG A 89 28.29 9.54 -2.11
CA ARG A 89 29.21 8.50 -2.62
C ARG A 89 28.82 7.99 -4.00
N LEU A 90 27.52 7.93 -4.29
CA LEU A 90 27.02 7.57 -5.61
C LEU A 90 27.26 8.72 -6.60
N GLU A 91 27.03 9.98 -6.18
CA GLU A 91 27.37 11.17 -6.96
C GLU A 91 28.86 11.14 -7.38
N GLN A 92 29.76 10.88 -6.42
CA GLN A 92 31.19 10.76 -6.66
C GLN A 92 31.55 9.58 -7.58
N ALA A 93 30.93 8.41 -7.37
CA ALA A 93 31.20 7.23 -8.20
C ALA A 93 30.75 7.40 -9.66
N LEU A 94 29.73 8.22 -9.89
CA LEU A 94 29.21 8.55 -11.21
C LEU A 94 29.91 9.76 -11.86
N ASP A 95 30.80 10.45 -11.12
CA ASP A 95 31.41 11.73 -11.52
C ASP A 95 30.38 12.71 -12.10
N THR A 96 29.26 12.85 -11.40
CA THR A 96 28.12 13.67 -11.86
C THR A 96 28.00 14.97 -11.07
N PRO A 97 27.67 16.09 -11.73
CA PRO A 97 27.30 17.32 -11.03
C PRO A 97 25.89 17.24 -10.42
N ALA A 98 25.10 16.22 -10.77
CA ALA A 98 23.75 16.05 -10.26
C ALA A 98 23.76 15.73 -8.76
N GLN A 99 22.79 16.28 -8.03
CA GLN A 99 22.55 15.90 -6.64
C GLN A 99 21.54 14.76 -6.61
N ILE A 100 21.89 13.66 -5.96
CA ILE A 100 21.05 12.45 -5.93
C ILE A 100 20.49 12.29 -4.53
N TYR A 101 19.17 12.39 -4.41
CA TYR A 101 18.46 12.15 -3.16
C TYR A 101 17.61 10.89 -3.24
N TYR A 102 17.46 10.18 -2.12
CA TYR A 102 16.54 9.05 -2.03
C TYR A 102 15.74 9.07 -0.73
N LYS A 103 14.42 8.94 -0.87
CA LYS A 103 13.46 8.83 0.23
C LYS A 103 13.38 7.38 0.68
N TYR A 104 13.88 7.08 1.88
CA TYR A 104 14.09 5.70 2.30
C TYR A 104 12.89 5.15 3.10
N GLU A 105 11.89 4.64 2.37
CA GLU A 105 10.69 3.98 2.94
C GLU A 105 10.96 2.59 3.53
N GLY A 106 12.21 2.10 3.47
CA GLY A 106 12.60 0.80 4.02
C GLY A 106 12.69 0.76 5.55
N VAL A 107 12.47 1.87 6.25
CA VAL A 107 12.53 1.96 7.72
C VAL A 107 11.29 1.40 8.44
N SER A 108 10.21 1.13 7.71
CA SER A 108 8.98 0.62 8.32
C SER A 108 9.16 -0.79 8.87
N PRO A 109 8.31 -1.25 9.81
CA PRO A 109 8.40 -2.60 10.38
C PRO A 109 8.37 -3.73 9.33
N ALA A 110 7.67 -3.53 8.20
CA ALA A 110 7.63 -4.49 7.10
C ALA A 110 8.73 -4.28 6.03
N GLY A 111 9.55 -3.23 6.17
CA GLY A 111 10.66 -2.88 5.27
C GLY A 111 10.23 -2.35 3.90
N SER A 112 9.13 -1.60 3.82
CA SER A 112 8.67 -0.94 2.58
C SER A 112 7.66 0.20 2.85
N HIS A 113 7.18 0.87 1.80
CA HIS A 113 6.12 1.88 1.87
C HIS A 113 4.72 1.31 2.16
N LYS A 114 4.53 0.00 2.05
CA LYS A 114 3.20 -0.62 2.11
C LYS A 114 2.46 -0.46 3.45
N PRO A 115 3.11 -0.35 4.63
CA PRO A 115 2.42 -0.05 5.88
C PRO A 115 1.62 1.25 5.86
N ASN A 116 1.99 2.23 5.02
CA ASN A 116 1.26 3.50 4.90
C ASN A 116 -0.24 3.23 4.60
N THR A 117 -0.53 2.49 3.52
CA THR A 117 -1.93 2.13 3.22
C THR A 117 -2.47 0.98 4.08
N ALA A 118 -1.62 0.06 4.53
CA ALA A 118 -2.08 -1.11 5.29
C ALA A 118 -2.72 -0.69 6.63
N VAL A 119 -2.07 0.25 7.33
CA VAL A 119 -2.57 0.77 8.61
C VAL A 119 -3.86 1.55 8.42
N ALA A 120 -3.96 2.38 7.38
CA ALA A 120 -5.20 3.09 7.05
C ALA A 120 -6.35 2.12 6.74
N GLN A 121 -6.12 1.13 5.88
CA GLN A 121 -7.15 0.14 5.54
C GLN A 121 -7.56 -0.70 6.76
N ALA A 122 -6.61 -1.14 7.59
CA ALA A 122 -6.93 -1.88 8.82
C ALA A 122 -7.77 -1.03 9.79
N PHE A 123 -7.42 0.25 9.98
CA PHE A 123 -8.21 1.19 10.78
C PHE A 123 -9.67 1.27 10.28
N TYR A 124 -9.87 1.58 9.00
CA TYR A 124 -11.22 1.76 8.45
C TYR A 124 -12.06 0.49 8.47
N ASN A 125 -11.44 -0.68 8.30
CA ASN A 125 -12.11 -1.97 8.47
C ASN A 125 -12.52 -2.19 9.94
N LYS A 126 -11.61 -1.94 10.89
CA LYS A 126 -11.89 -2.08 12.33
C LYS A 126 -13.06 -1.19 12.77
N GLU A 127 -13.04 0.08 12.38
CA GLU A 127 -14.13 1.03 12.67
C GLU A 127 -15.47 0.61 12.06
N SER A 128 -15.42 -0.11 10.93
CA SER A 128 -16.62 -0.65 10.28
C SER A 128 -17.10 -1.98 10.88
N GLY A 129 -16.49 -2.43 11.98
CA GLY A 129 -16.88 -3.66 12.69
C GLY A 129 -16.38 -4.96 12.05
N VAL A 130 -15.56 -4.87 10.99
CA VAL A 130 -14.96 -6.03 10.30
C VAL A 130 -14.10 -6.81 11.28
N LYS A 131 -14.12 -8.14 11.15
CA LYS A 131 -13.35 -9.06 12.01
C LYS A 131 -12.13 -9.63 11.30
N ARG A 132 -12.25 -9.83 9.99
CA ARG A 132 -11.22 -10.46 9.18
C ARG A 132 -10.94 -9.67 7.91
N ILE A 133 -9.69 -9.60 7.52
CA ILE A 133 -9.28 -9.12 6.20
C ILE A 133 -8.57 -10.25 5.45
N THR A 134 -9.02 -10.49 4.23
CA THR A 134 -8.36 -11.37 3.28
C THR A 134 -7.54 -10.56 2.28
N THR A 135 -6.43 -11.11 1.83
CA THR A 135 -5.60 -10.44 0.84
C THR A 135 -4.74 -11.43 0.06
N GLU A 136 -4.22 -10.99 -1.07
CA GLU A 136 -3.22 -11.70 -1.86
C GLU A 136 -1.80 -11.30 -1.45
N THR A 137 -0.81 -12.14 -1.75
CA THR A 137 0.57 -11.65 -1.87
C THR A 137 1.44 -12.49 -2.80
N GLY A 138 2.30 -11.84 -3.57
CA GLY A 138 3.35 -12.53 -4.33
C GLY A 138 4.56 -12.80 -3.44
N ALA A 139 5.52 -11.86 -3.46
CA ALA A 139 6.76 -11.99 -2.72
C ALA A 139 6.61 -11.80 -1.18
N GLY A 140 5.48 -11.31 -0.69
CA GLY A 140 5.16 -11.22 0.75
C GLY A 140 5.21 -9.82 1.36
N GLN A 141 5.66 -8.78 0.65
CA GLN A 141 5.75 -7.42 1.21
C GLN A 141 4.37 -6.85 1.61
N TRP A 142 3.36 -7.08 0.78
CA TRP A 142 2.01 -6.60 1.05
C TRP A 142 1.37 -7.36 2.21
N GLY A 143 1.39 -8.70 2.16
CA GLY A 143 0.90 -9.52 3.28
C GLY A 143 1.62 -9.22 4.59
N SER A 144 2.94 -8.97 4.58
CA SER A 144 3.69 -8.57 5.80
C SER A 144 3.19 -7.24 6.39
N SER A 145 2.84 -6.29 5.52
CA SER A 145 2.38 -4.96 5.94
C SER A 145 0.96 -5.01 6.49
N LEU A 146 0.10 -5.81 5.85
CA LEU A 146 -1.27 -6.00 6.32
C LEU A 146 -1.33 -6.87 7.58
N ALA A 147 -0.49 -7.91 7.71
CA ALA A 147 -0.35 -8.70 8.92
C ALA A 147 0.07 -7.81 10.11
N PHE A 148 1.09 -6.95 9.92
CA PHE A 148 1.49 -5.95 10.92
C PHE A 148 0.33 -5.03 11.31
N ALA A 149 -0.41 -4.49 10.33
CA ALA A 149 -1.55 -3.62 10.61
C ALA A 149 -2.68 -4.36 11.33
N GLY A 150 -2.98 -5.61 10.95
CA GLY A 150 -4.00 -6.43 11.60
C GLY A 150 -3.68 -6.71 13.06
N ALA A 151 -2.41 -6.98 13.38
CA ALA A 151 -1.94 -7.14 14.75
C ALA A 151 -2.17 -5.89 15.63
N LEU A 152 -2.07 -4.69 15.06
CA LEU A 152 -2.29 -3.43 15.78
C LEU A 152 -3.77 -3.11 16.04
N PHE A 153 -4.67 -3.67 15.23
CA PHE A 153 -6.10 -3.38 15.28
C PHE A 153 -6.96 -4.58 15.72
N ASP A 154 -6.34 -5.67 16.17
CA ASP A 154 -7.01 -6.93 16.51
C ASP A 154 -7.93 -7.42 15.37
N LEU A 155 -7.38 -7.51 14.17
CA LEU A 155 -8.04 -8.05 12.98
C LEU A 155 -7.38 -9.36 12.56
N GLU A 156 -8.20 -10.36 12.25
CA GLU A 156 -7.69 -11.59 11.64
C GLU A 156 -7.24 -11.32 10.21
N ILE A 157 -6.00 -11.67 9.88
CA ILE A 157 -5.47 -11.49 8.53
C ILE A 157 -5.25 -12.87 7.88
N GLU A 158 -5.96 -13.12 6.78
CA GLU A 158 -5.78 -14.32 5.96
C GLU A 158 -5.13 -13.94 4.62
N VAL A 159 -3.93 -14.46 4.38
CA VAL A 159 -3.10 -14.14 3.21
C VAL A 159 -3.07 -15.32 2.26
N PHE A 160 -3.56 -15.13 1.04
CA PHE A 160 -3.34 -16.04 -0.08
C PHE A 160 -2.02 -15.69 -0.76
N MET A 161 -0.97 -16.44 -0.45
CA MET A 161 0.36 -16.23 -1.00
C MET A 161 0.61 -17.14 -2.20
N VAL A 162 1.08 -16.59 -3.32
CA VAL A 162 1.39 -17.36 -4.54
C VAL A 162 2.27 -18.57 -4.20
N LYS A 163 1.85 -19.79 -4.53
CA LYS A 163 2.43 -21.05 -4.06
C LYS A 163 3.94 -21.17 -4.27
N VAL A 164 4.46 -20.82 -5.45
CA VAL A 164 5.91 -20.83 -5.68
C VAL A 164 6.65 -19.84 -4.77
N SER A 165 6.08 -18.65 -4.52
CA SER A 165 6.67 -17.68 -3.61
C SER A 165 6.55 -18.12 -2.15
N PHE A 166 5.45 -18.76 -1.76
CA PHE A 166 5.26 -19.33 -0.44
C PHE A 166 6.36 -20.35 -0.11
N GLN A 167 6.76 -21.16 -1.09
CA GLN A 167 7.84 -22.16 -0.95
C GLN A 167 9.24 -21.53 -0.97
N GLN A 168 9.50 -20.62 -1.92
CA GLN A 168 10.83 -20.05 -2.14
C GLN A 168 11.19 -18.90 -1.17
N LYS A 169 10.19 -18.27 -0.54
CA LYS A 169 10.37 -17.08 0.32
C LYS A 169 9.79 -17.30 1.72
N PRO A 170 10.22 -18.36 2.45
CA PRO A 170 9.64 -18.74 3.73
C PRO A 170 9.80 -17.66 4.80
N TYR A 171 10.84 -16.81 4.73
CA TYR A 171 11.06 -15.74 5.71
C TYR A 171 9.98 -14.66 5.68
N ARG A 172 9.39 -14.38 4.51
CA ARG A 172 8.27 -13.43 4.42
C ARG A 172 6.99 -14.05 4.98
N ARG A 173 6.79 -15.35 4.79
CA ARG A 173 5.72 -16.09 5.46
C ARG A 173 5.89 -16.08 6.97
N ALA A 174 7.08 -16.42 7.46
CA ALA A 174 7.39 -16.41 8.89
C ALA A 174 7.16 -15.01 9.51
N LEU A 175 7.50 -13.93 8.80
CA LEU A 175 7.20 -12.57 9.26
C LEU A 175 5.69 -12.31 9.37
N MET A 176 4.90 -12.72 8.37
CA MET A 176 3.44 -12.60 8.42
C MET A 176 2.84 -13.40 9.59
N GLU A 177 3.26 -14.66 9.76
CA GLU A 177 2.82 -15.55 10.84
C GLU A 177 3.25 -15.03 12.23
N SER A 178 4.40 -14.36 12.33
CA SER A 178 4.85 -13.73 13.59
C SER A 178 3.98 -12.55 14.03
N TYR A 179 3.31 -11.89 13.08
CA TYR A 179 2.27 -10.89 13.36
C TYR A 179 0.88 -11.52 13.54
N GLY A 180 0.75 -12.84 13.51
CA GLY A 180 -0.52 -13.54 13.73
C GLY A 180 -1.37 -13.77 12.48
N ALA A 181 -0.84 -13.48 11.28
CA ALA A 181 -1.57 -13.77 10.04
C ALA A 181 -1.53 -15.26 9.69
N THR A 182 -2.62 -15.76 9.09
CA THR A 182 -2.66 -17.11 8.50
C THR A 182 -2.27 -17.02 7.03
N CYS A 183 -1.30 -17.81 6.60
CA CYS A 183 -0.83 -17.83 5.20
C CYS A 183 -1.25 -19.12 4.49
N THR A 184 -2.01 -18.99 3.41
CA THR A 184 -2.46 -20.09 2.54
C THR A 184 -1.68 -20.04 1.22
N ALA A 185 -1.14 -21.17 0.77
CA ALA A 185 -0.47 -21.25 -0.53
C ALA A 185 -1.50 -21.32 -1.67
N SER A 186 -1.51 -20.32 -2.54
CA SER A 186 -2.46 -20.16 -3.65
C SER A 186 -1.93 -20.72 -4.98
N PRO A 187 -2.69 -21.53 -5.74
CA PRO A 187 -4.07 -21.97 -5.49
C PRO A 187 -4.16 -23.00 -4.36
N SER A 188 -5.26 -22.94 -3.63
CA SER A 188 -5.62 -23.79 -2.49
C SER A 188 -6.95 -24.52 -2.71
N ASP A 189 -7.25 -25.47 -1.82
CA ASP A 189 -8.53 -26.17 -1.74
C ASP A 189 -9.55 -25.44 -0.83
N LYS A 190 -9.22 -24.25 -0.32
CA LYS A 190 -10.09 -23.48 0.57
C LYS A 190 -11.22 -22.74 -0.14
N THR A 191 -11.11 -22.57 -1.46
CA THR A 191 -12.08 -21.82 -2.27
C THR A 191 -12.41 -22.59 -3.54
N MET A 192 -13.54 -22.27 -4.18
CA MET A 192 -13.92 -22.89 -5.45
C MET A 192 -12.99 -22.44 -6.58
N SER A 193 -12.57 -21.17 -6.58
CA SER A 193 -11.61 -20.64 -7.56
C SER A 193 -10.28 -21.38 -7.51
N GLY A 194 -9.74 -21.63 -6.31
CA GLY A 194 -8.50 -22.39 -6.13
C GLY A 194 -8.66 -23.87 -6.48
N SER A 195 -9.72 -24.51 -5.98
CA SER A 195 -10.00 -25.93 -6.19
C SER A 195 -10.12 -26.26 -7.68
N LYS A 196 -10.86 -25.44 -8.44
CA LYS A 196 -11.01 -25.61 -9.89
C LYS A 196 -9.67 -25.56 -10.63
N ILE A 197 -8.79 -24.65 -10.23
CA ILE A 197 -7.46 -24.54 -10.86
C ILE A 197 -6.61 -25.77 -10.55
N LEU A 198 -6.73 -26.32 -9.34
CA LEU A 198 -6.03 -27.54 -8.94
C LEU A 198 -6.59 -28.79 -9.63
N GLU A 199 -7.89 -28.84 -9.91
CA GLU A 199 -8.50 -29.90 -10.71
C GLU A 199 -7.99 -29.88 -12.16
N ASP A 200 -7.92 -28.69 -12.76
CA ASP A 200 -7.43 -28.52 -14.15
C ASP A 200 -5.91 -28.69 -14.25
N ASN A 201 -5.16 -28.24 -13.24
CA ASN A 201 -3.70 -28.30 -13.18
C ASN A 201 -3.21 -28.50 -11.72
N PRO A 202 -3.09 -29.77 -11.26
CA PRO A 202 -2.65 -30.08 -9.90
C PRO A 202 -1.27 -29.51 -9.53
N ASP A 203 -0.39 -29.37 -10.51
CA ASP A 203 0.99 -28.87 -10.34
C ASP A 203 1.07 -27.33 -10.47
N SER A 204 -0.06 -26.63 -10.51
CA SER A 204 -0.10 -25.18 -10.61
C SER A 204 0.69 -24.52 -9.48
N THR A 205 1.72 -23.76 -9.89
CA THR A 205 2.59 -22.98 -9.02
C THR A 205 1.97 -21.66 -8.55
N GLY A 206 0.75 -21.37 -9.02
CA GLY A 206 -0.01 -20.16 -8.74
C GLY A 206 0.46 -18.92 -9.49
N SER A 207 -0.36 -17.88 -9.40
CA SER A 207 -0.09 -16.54 -9.92
C SER A 207 -0.74 -15.51 -9.00
N LEU A 208 -0.35 -14.24 -9.12
CA LEU A 208 -0.96 -13.19 -8.32
C LEU A 208 -2.47 -13.08 -8.61
N GLY A 209 -2.90 -13.24 -9.86
CA GLY A 209 -4.31 -13.20 -10.23
C GLY A 209 -5.14 -14.29 -9.57
N ILE A 210 -4.58 -15.50 -9.44
CA ILE A 210 -5.24 -16.61 -8.75
C ILE A 210 -5.41 -16.32 -7.26
N ALA A 211 -4.35 -15.82 -6.62
CA ALA A 211 -4.40 -15.43 -5.21
C ALA A 211 -5.40 -14.30 -4.94
N ILE A 212 -5.54 -13.35 -5.87
CA ILE A 212 -6.59 -12.31 -5.82
C ILE A 212 -7.97 -12.96 -5.89
N SER A 213 -8.20 -13.88 -6.84
CA SER A 213 -9.49 -14.55 -6.99
C SER A 213 -9.90 -15.29 -5.72
N GLU A 214 -8.98 -16.02 -5.07
CA GLU A 214 -9.30 -16.72 -3.82
C GLU A 214 -9.60 -15.77 -2.66
N ALA A 215 -8.80 -14.70 -2.50
CA ALA A 215 -9.02 -13.70 -1.46
C ALA A 215 -10.37 -12.97 -1.64
N VAL A 216 -10.66 -12.55 -2.88
CA VAL A 216 -11.92 -11.87 -3.22
C VAL A 216 -13.12 -12.79 -3.02
N GLU A 217 -13.02 -14.06 -3.43
CA GLU A 217 -14.09 -15.06 -3.22
C GLU A 217 -14.40 -15.22 -1.71
N MET A 218 -13.36 -15.34 -0.88
CA MET A 218 -13.53 -15.52 0.55
C MET A 218 -14.14 -14.28 1.23
N ALA A 219 -13.74 -13.07 0.81
CA ALA A 219 -14.35 -11.84 1.30
C ALA A 219 -15.83 -11.73 0.88
N ALA A 220 -16.14 -11.98 -0.40
CA ALA A 220 -17.48 -11.79 -0.94
C ALA A 220 -18.53 -12.75 -0.33
N GLN A 221 -18.11 -13.88 0.22
CA GLN A 221 -18.99 -14.89 0.82
C GLN A 221 -19.30 -14.63 2.30
N ARG A 222 -18.72 -13.60 2.93
CA ARG A 222 -18.81 -13.37 4.38
C ARG A 222 -19.01 -11.89 4.72
N GLU A 223 -20.02 -11.60 5.53
CA GLU A 223 -20.29 -10.22 5.96
C GLU A 223 -19.22 -9.66 6.91
N ASP A 224 -18.60 -10.52 7.72
CA ASP A 224 -17.58 -10.15 8.71
C ASP A 224 -16.16 -9.99 8.14
N THR A 225 -16.00 -10.24 6.83
CA THR A 225 -14.72 -10.30 6.14
C THR A 225 -14.67 -9.29 5.01
N LYS A 226 -13.53 -8.63 4.84
CA LYS A 226 -13.28 -7.72 3.72
C LYS A 226 -12.00 -8.07 2.99
N TYR A 227 -11.87 -7.55 1.78
CA TYR A 227 -10.68 -7.67 0.97
C TYR A 227 -9.86 -6.40 1.07
N ALA A 228 -8.54 -6.55 1.12
CA ALA A 228 -7.60 -5.43 1.08
C ALA A 228 -6.56 -5.68 -0.01
N LEU A 229 -6.13 -4.60 -0.68
CA LEU A 229 -5.09 -4.64 -1.70
C LEU A 229 -4.11 -3.49 -1.56
N GLY A 230 -2.87 -3.73 -1.95
CA GLY A 230 -1.74 -2.86 -1.66
C GLY A 230 -1.31 -1.91 -2.78
N SER A 231 -2.09 -1.77 -3.87
CA SER A 231 -1.75 -0.89 -4.99
C SER A 231 -2.94 -0.51 -5.88
N VAL A 232 -2.68 0.39 -6.85
CA VAL A 232 -3.53 0.78 -7.99
C VAL A 232 -4.73 1.66 -7.64
N LEU A 233 -5.52 1.31 -6.62
CA LEU A 233 -6.71 2.07 -6.24
C LEU A 233 -6.40 3.48 -5.76
N ASN A 234 -7.30 4.43 -6.02
CA ASN A 234 -7.09 5.83 -5.69
C ASN A 234 -6.78 6.04 -4.22
N HIS A 235 -7.57 5.44 -3.32
CA HIS A 235 -7.32 5.57 -1.88
C HIS A 235 -5.95 4.99 -1.47
N VAL A 236 -5.47 3.94 -2.14
CA VAL A 236 -4.12 3.38 -1.89
C VAL A 236 -3.04 4.36 -2.29
N LEU A 237 -3.17 5.00 -3.46
CA LEU A 237 -2.23 5.99 -3.97
C LEU A 237 -2.24 7.23 -3.06
N MET A 238 -3.42 7.67 -2.64
CA MET A 238 -3.65 8.76 -1.71
C MET A 238 -3.00 8.49 -0.34
N HIS A 239 -3.20 7.31 0.24
CA HIS A 239 -2.56 6.95 1.52
C HIS A 239 -1.03 6.98 1.48
N GLN A 240 -0.43 6.87 0.30
CA GLN A 240 1.02 6.91 0.11
C GLN A 240 1.58 8.32 -0.03
N THR A 241 0.76 9.36 -0.20
CA THR A 241 1.25 10.73 -0.45
C THR A 241 1.98 11.36 0.73
N VAL A 242 1.82 10.79 1.92
CA VAL A 242 2.65 11.12 3.08
C VAL A 242 4.15 11.04 2.74
N VAL A 243 4.55 10.18 1.80
CA VAL A 243 5.93 10.07 1.30
C VAL A 243 6.38 11.35 0.61
N GLY A 244 5.62 11.82 -0.37
CA GLY A 244 5.95 13.03 -1.14
C GLY A 244 5.82 14.30 -0.30
N GLN A 245 4.80 14.40 0.55
CA GLN A 245 4.61 15.54 1.45
C GLN A 245 5.81 15.73 2.40
N GLU A 246 6.29 14.64 3.00
CA GLU A 246 7.52 14.69 3.80
C GLU A 246 8.76 15.02 2.95
N ALA A 247 8.83 14.48 1.73
CA ALA A 247 9.97 14.71 0.84
C ALA A 247 10.07 16.19 0.42
N ILE A 248 8.96 16.89 0.21
CA ILE A 248 8.94 18.33 -0.10
C ILE A 248 9.62 19.11 1.02
N GLU A 249 9.18 18.93 2.27
CA GLU A 249 9.79 19.61 3.42
C GLU A 249 11.28 19.25 3.60
N GLN A 250 11.65 18.00 3.33
CA GLN A 250 13.05 17.56 3.44
C GLN A 250 13.93 18.13 2.31
N MET A 251 13.39 18.33 1.12
CA MET A 251 14.08 19.01 0.02
C MET A 251 14.27 20.49 0.32
N GLU A 252 13.29 21.15 0.94
CA GLU A 252 13.45 22.51 1.47
C GLU A 252 14.58 22.59 2.51
N MET A 253 14.66 21.64 3.44
CA MET A 253 15.78 21.53 4.39
C MET A 253 17.13 21.32 3.70
N ALA A 254 17.15 20.65 2.54
CA ALA A 254 18.34 20.46 1.73
C ALA A 254 18.71 21.72 0.93
N GLY A 255 17.84 22.72 0.86
CA GLY A 255 18.01 23.88 -0.01
C GLY A 255 18.02 23.49 -1.48
N ALA A 256 17.23 22.47 -1.84
CA ALA A 256 17.16 21.89 -3.18
C ALA A 256 15.71 21.68 -3.60
N TYR A 257 15.48 21.57 -4.91
CA TYR A 257 14.20 21.17 -5.48
C TYR A 257 14.48 20.13 -6.58
N PRO A 258 13.74 19.02 -6.67
CA PRO A 258 14.06 17.97 -7.63
C PRO A 258 13.68 18.39 -9.06
N ASP A 259 14.65 18.36 -9.97
CA ASP A 259 14.39 18.49 -11.42
C ASP A 259 13.75 17.22 -12.00
N VAL A 260 14.09 16.06 -11.43
CA VAL A 260 13.62 14.75 -11.87
C VAL A 260 13.28 13.89 -10.65
N ILE A 261 12.11 13.25 -10.67
CA ILE A 261 11.70 12.26 -9.68
C ILE A 261 11.60 10.90 -10.36
N VAL A 262 12.26 9.89 -9.77
CA VAL A 262 12.28 8.52 -10.29
C VAL A 262 11.79 7.57 -9.21
N GLY A 263 10.98 6.58 -9.58
CA GLY A 263 10.53 5.51 -8.69
C GLY A 263 10.15 4.26 -9.47
N CYS A 264 10.21 3.10 -8.82
CA CYS A 264 9.89 1.84 -9.47
C CYS A 264 8.36 1.66 -9.56
N THR A 265 7.89 1.04 -10.64
CA THR A 265 6.45 0.88 -10.90
C THR A 265 6.08 -0.60 -10.96
N GLY A 266 5.69 -1.15 -9.81
CA GLY A 266 4.88 -2.38 -9.76
C GLY A 266 3.45 -2.04 -10.17
N GLY A 267 2.53 -1.93 -9.21
CA GLY A 267 1.22 -1.31 -9.43
C GLY A 267 1.20 0.21 -9.23
N GLY A 268 2.37 0.86 -9.18
CA GLY A 268 2.51 2.33 -9.15
C GLY A 268 2.37 3.04 -7.79
N SER A 269 1.92 2.40 -6.71
CA SER A 269 1.57 3.12 -5.46
C SER A 269 2.73 3.86 -4.78
N ASN A 270 3.96 3.33 -4.81
CA ASN A 270 5.13 4.04 -4.26
C ASN A 270 5.51 5.26 -5.10
N PHE A 271 5.44 5.13 -6.43
CA PHE A 271 5.76 6.19 -7.36
C PHE A 271 4.73 7.30 -7.23
N ALA A 272 3.44 6.97 -7.20
CA ALA A 272 2.37 7.91 -6.91
C ALA A 272 2.57 8.61 -5.56
N GLY A 273 2.87 7.85 -4.50
CA GLY A 273 3.08 8.40 -3.16
C GLY A 273 4.18 9.44 -3.06
N ILE A 274 5.28 9.27 -3.81
CA ILE A 274 6.34 10.29 -3.86
C ILE A 274 6.02 11.41 -4.85
N VAL A 275 5.46 11.11 -6.02
CA VAL A 275 5.31 12.07 -7.13
C VAL A 275 4.07 12.97 -6.98
N PHE A 276 2.94 12.45 -6.54
CA PHE A 276 1.65 13.17 -6.57
C PHE A 276 1.74 14.53 -5.87
N PRO A 277 2.30 14.66 -4.65
CA PRO A 277 2.44 15.97 -3.99
C PRO A 277 3.33 16.98 -4.72
N PHE A 278 4.22 16.54 -5.63
CA PHE A 278 5.02 17.45 -6.45
C PHE A 278 4.30 17.88 -7.74
N LEU A 279 3.25 17.16 -8.16
CA LEU A 279 2.50 17.47 -9.38
C LEU A 279 1.38 18.49 -9.17
N GLY A 280 0.79 18.55 -7.97
CA GLY A 280 -0.33 19.44 -7.65
C GLY A 280 -0.39 19.80 -6.18
#